data_AF-A0A9X9F377-F1
#
_entry.id   AF-A0A9X9F377-F1
#
_cell.length_a   1.000
_cell.length_b   1.000
_cell.length_c   1.000
_cell.angle_alpha   90.00
_cell.angle_beta   90.00
_cell.angle_gamma   90.00
#
_symmetry.space_group_name_H-M   'P 1'
#
loop_
_entity.id
_entity.type
_entity.pdbx_description
1 polymer ?
#
loop_
_entity_poly.entity_id
_entity_poly.type
_entity_poly.pdbx_seq_one_letter_code
_entity_poly.pdbx_strand_id
1 'polypeptide(L)'
;MQDINQKYEVNEDDRIIGISSMCFDLSVYDIFGALSTGAMLVMIRDPRDMQELIRTVERRGITIWNTVPAIMDLALDQVGSHFEYPSLRLVLHSGDWIPLSLPEKIKRHFP
;
A
#
# COMPACT_ATOMS: atom_id res chain seq x y z
N MET A 1 13.70 0.37 -8.37
CA MET A 1 13.74 1.19 -7.14
C MET A 1 13.89 2.66 -7.47
N GLN A 2 15.08 3.11 -7.88
CA GLN A 2 15.34 4.52 -8.15
C GLN A 2 14.41 5.14 -9.20
N ASP A 3 14.12 4.43 -10.29
CA ASP A 3 13.17 4.86 -11.31
C ASP A 3 11.75 5.09 -10.75
N ILE A 4 11.24 4.14 -9.96
CA ILE A 4 9.91 4.24 -9.32
C ILE A 4 9.88 5.42 -8.33
N ASN A 5 10.90 5.53 -7.49
CA ASN A 5 10.99 6.59 -6.49
C ASN A 5 11.05 7.98 -7.15
N GLN A 6 11.84 8.11 -8.23
CA GLN A 6 11.93 9.37 -8.97
C GLN A 6 10.61 9.69 -9.69
N LYS A 7 9.98 8.69 -10.33
CA LYS A 7 8.74 8.86 -11.07
C LYS A 7 7.57 9.30 -10.19
N TYR A 8 7.51 8.81 -8.96
CA TYR A 8 6.43 9.12 -8.01
C TYR A 8 6.88 10.02 -6.84
N GLU A 9 8.04 10.65 -6.97
CA GLU A 9 8.59 11.63 -6.01
C GLU A 9 8.57 11.12 -4.55
N VAL A 10 8.96 9.87 -4.35
CA VAL A 10 9.02 9.24 -3.02
C VAL A 10 10.11 9.89 -2.18
N ASN A 11 9.76 10.35 -0.97
CA ASN A 11 10.64 11.14 -0.10
C ASN A 11 10.40 10.85 1.40
N GLU A 12 11.07 11.56 2.30
CA GLU A 12 11.03 11.35 3.75
C GLU A 12 9.65 11.52 4.41
N ASP A 13 8.71 12.22 3.78
CA ASP A 13 7.35 12.38 4.27
C ASP A 13 6.48 11.14 3.99
N ASP A 14 6.94 10.24 3.12
CA ASP A 14 6.20 9.04 2.77
C ASP A 14 6.27 7.94 3.80
N ARG A 15 5.20 7.14 3.83
CA ARG A 15 5.03 5.99 4.69
C ARG A 15 4.59 4.81 3.87
N ILE A 16 5.52 3.87 3.66
CA ILE A 16 5.32 2.68 2.84
C ILE A 16 4.86 1.54 3.75
N ILE A 17 3.80 0.83 3.35
CA ILE A 17 3.34 -0.35 4.08
C ILE A 17 4.20 -1.58 3.76
N GLY A 18 4.77 -2.19 4.79
CA GLY A 18 5.49 -3.46 4.70
C GLY A 18 4.54 -4.62 4.97
N ILE A 19 3.63 -4.89 4.01
CA ILE A 19 2.64 -5.98 4.09
C ILE A 19 3.14 -7.29 3.48
N SER A 20 4.01 -7.19 2.47
CA SER A 20 4.53 -8.35 1.77
C SER A 20 5.40 -9.20 2.69
N SER A 21 5.31 -10.53 2.55
CA SER A 21 6.28 -11.43 3.18
C SER A 21 7.69 -11.03 2.76
N MET A 22 8.64 -11.00 3.70
CA MET A 22 10.06 -10.71 3.41
C MET A 22 10.70 -11.72 2.45
N CYS A 23 10.06 -12.87 2.24
CA CYS A 23 10.48 -13.87 1.24
C CYS A 23 9.90 -13.63 -0.16
N PHE A 24 9.06 -12.61 -0.34
CA PHE A 24 8.42 -12.27 -1.62
C PHE A 24 9.10 -11.03 -2.22
N ASP A 25 9.20 -10.99 -3.55
CA ASP A 25 9.92 -9.95 -4.29
C ASP A 25 9.36 -8.53 -4.06
N LEU A 26 8.05 -8.39 -3.84
CA LEU A 26 7.44 -7.10 -3.51
C LEU A 26 8.03 -6.45 -2.26
N SER A 27 8.49 -7.24 -1.29
CA SER A 27 9.15 -6.70 -0.09
C SER A 27 10.45 -5.98 -0.40
N VAL A 28 11.11 -6.29 -1.53
CA VAL A 28 12.28 -5.55 -2.00
C VAL A 28 11.91 -4.11 -2.27
N TYR A 29 10.72 -3.85 -2.86
CA TYR A 29 10.28 -2.48 -3.06
C TYR A 29 10.02 -1.78 -1.73
N ASP A 30 9.28 -2.44 -0.83
CA ASP A 30 8.87 -1.86 0.44
C ASP A 30 10.10 -1.44 1.28
N ILE A 31 11.12 -2.32 1.33
CA ILE A 31 12.34 -2.10 2.12
C ILE A 31 13.25 -1.07 1.47
N PHE A 32 13.71 -1.33 0.25
CA PHE A 32 14.72 -0.47 -0.37
C PHE A 32 14.13 0.83 -0.92
N GLY A 33 12.85 0.85 -1.24
CA GLY A 33 12.13 2.05 -1.70
C GLY A 33 12.06 3.06 -0.58
N ALA A 34 11.72 2.59 0.62
CA ALA A 34 11.66 3.43 1.81
C ALA A 34 13.06 3.89 2.25
N LEU A 35 13.97 2.93 2.47
CA LEU A 35 15.29 3.23 3.05
C LEU A 35 16.17 4.09 2.13
N SER A 36 15.97 4.05 0.81
CA SER A 36 16.75 4.87 -0.13
C SER A 36 16.29 6.33 -0.24
N THR A 37 15.09 6.66 0.26
CA THR A 37 14.47 7.98 0.13
C THR A 37 14.27 8.69 1.46
N GLY A 38 14.55 8.01 2.59
CA GLY A 38 14.27 8.51 3.93
C GLY A 38 12.83 8.27 4.39
N ALA A 39 11.98 7.67 3.54
CA ALA A 39 10.60 7.33 3.88
C ALA A 39 10.53 6.29 5.00
N MET A 40 9.40 6.26 5.71
CA MET A 40 9.16 5.31 6.79
C MET A 40 8.57 4.00 6.25
N LEU A 41 9.20 2.86 6.59
CA LEU A 41 8.61 1.54 6.39
C LEU A 41 7.77 1.15 7.62
N VAL A 42 6.48 0.89 7.41
CA VAL A 42 5.54 0.46 8.47
C VAL A 42 5.23 -1.03 8.32
N MET A 43 5.86 -1.85 9.15
CA MET A 43 5.71 -3.31 9.11
C MET A 43 4.36 -3.77 9.63
N ILE A 44 3.68 -4.60 8.84
CA ILE A 44 2.45 -5.31 9.24
C ILE A 44 2.84 -6.67 9.81
N ARG A 45 2.37 -6.98 11.03
CA ARG A 45 2.71 -8.24 11.71
C ARG A 45 1.91 -9.42 11.18
N ASP A 46 0.62 -9.22 10.94
CA ASP A 46 -0.28 -10.25 10.43
C ASP A 46 -1.16 -9.67 9.31
N PRO A 47 -0.88 -9.99 8.04
CA PRO A 47 -1.65 -9.48 6.91
C PRO A 47 -3.03 -10.15 6.76
N ARG A 48 -3.36 -11.16 7.57
CA ARG A 48 -4.66 -11.86 7.53
C ARG A 48 -5.75 -11.11 8.27
N ASP A 49 -5.38 -10.28 9.26
CA ASP A 49 -6.31 -9.39 9.93
C ASP A 49 -6.47 -8.11 9.13
N MET A 50 -7.40 -8.16 8.19
CA MET A 50 -7.64 -7.09 7.25
C MET A 50 -8.28 -5.85 7.91
N GLN A 51 -8.98 -6.02 9.03
CA GLN A 51 -9.49 -4.88 9.79
C GLN A 51 -8.35 -4.15 10.50
N GLU A 52 -7.40 -4.87 11.11
CA GLU A 52 -6.23 -4.25 11.72
C GLU A 52 -5.31 -3.61 10.68
N LEU A 53 -5.26 -4.18 9.47
CA LEU A 53 -4.54 -3.59 8.36
C LEU A 53 -5.07 -2.20 8.03
N ILE A 54 -6.38 -2.07 7.78
CA ILE A 54 -7.01 -0.78 7.48
C ILE A 54 -6.82 0.21 8.63
N ARG A 55 -7.05 -0.23 9.89
CA ARG A 55 -6.79 0.63 11.06
C ARG A 55 -5.35 1.09 11.13
N THR A 56 -4.40 0.24 10.73
CA THR A 56 -2.98 0.60 10.69
C THR A 56 -2.68 1.59 9.57
N VAL A 57 -3.31 1.43 8.39
CA VAL A 57 -3.20 2.36 7.27
C VAL A 57 -3.54 3.79 7.70
N GLU A 58 -4.70 3.97 8.33
CA GLU A 58 -5.13 5.28 8.83
C GLU A 58 -4.27 5.77 9.99
N ARG A 59 -4.12 4.96 11.03
CA ARG A 59 -3.44 5.36 12.28
C ARG A 59 -1.97 5.68 12.08
N ARG A 60 -1.32 5.03 11.11
CA ARG A 60 0.11 5.23 10.82
C ARG A 60 0.35 6.21 9.68
N GLY A 61 -0.70 6.70 9.00
CA GLY A 61 -0.58 7.68 7.95
C GLY A 61 0.06 7.11 6.68
N ILE A 62 -0.24 5.86 6.31
CA ILE A 62 0.36 5.23 5.12
C ILE A 62 0.06 6.07 3.87
N THR A 63 1.08 6.33 3.05
CA THR A 63 0.95 7.12 1.80
C THR A 63 1.19 6.26 0.56
N ILE A 64 1.93 5.15 0.70
CA ILE A 64 2.26 4.24 -0.40
C ILE A 64 1.90 2.81 -0.03
N TRP A 65 1.11 2.15 -0.88
CA TRP A 65 0.69 0.77 -0.71
C TRP A 65 1.08 -0.10 -1.90
N ASN A 66 2.08 -0.95 -1.71
CA ASN A 66 2.51 -1.94 -2.69
C ASN A 66 2.01 -3.33 -2.30
N THR A 67 1.16 -3.95 -3.14
CA THR A 67 0.57 -5.26 -2.85
C THR A 67 0.01 -5.95 -4.09
N VAL A 68 -0.23 -7.25 -4.01
CA VAL A 68 -0.99 -7.98 -5.04
C VAL A 68 -2.46 -7.51 -5.08
N PRO A 69 -3.10 -7.53 -6.26
CA PRO A 69 -4.50 -7.08 -6.42
C PRO A 69 -5.50 -7.77 -5.47
N ALA A 70 -5.33 -9.07 -5.22
CA ALA A 70 -6.22 -9.84 -4.36
C ALA A 70 -6.24 -9.34 -2.91
N ILE A 71 -5.09 -8.94 -2.35
CA ILE A 71 -5.02 -8.39 -0.98
C ILE A 71 -5.70 -7.04 -0.91
N MET A 72 -5.54 -6.19 -1.92
CA MET A 72 -6.23 -4.90 -1.98
C MET A 72 -7.74 -5.08 -2.08
N ASP A 73 -8.21 -6.03 -2.89
CA ASP A 73 -9.65 -6.29 -3.00
C ASP A 73 -10.26 -6.77 -1.67
N LEU A 74 -9.55 -7.67 -0.96
CA LEU A 74 -9.93 -8.09 0.39
C LEU A 74 -9.92 -6.92 1.40
N ALA A 75 -8.97 -6.00 1.28
CA ALA A 75 -8.90 -4.79 2.11
C ALA A 75 -10.11 -3.88 1.89
N LEU A 76 -10.47 -3.67 0.63
CA LEU A 76 -11.62 -2.87 0.24
C LEU A 76 -12.95 -3.51 0.68
N ASP A 77 -13.02 -4.83 0.82
CA ASP A 77 -14.22 -5.51 1.33
C ASP A 77 -14.41 -5.35 2.85
N GLN A 78 -13.37 -4.93 3.59
CA GLN A 78 -13.48 -4.66 5.04
C GLN A 78 -13.89 -3.23 5.36
N VAL A 79 -13.83 -2.31 4.40
CA VAL A 79 -14.18 -0.92 4.63
C VAL A 79 -15.64 -0.65 4.26
N GLY A 80 -16.29 0.17 5.07
CA GLY A 80 -17.65 0.61 4.78
C GLY A 80 -17.71 1.54 3.56
N SER A 81 -18.87 1.69 2.95
CA SER A 81 -19.06 2.54 1.75
C SER A 81 -18.71 4.02 1.95
N HIS A 82 -18.62 4.49 3.20
CA HIS A 82 -18.30 5.87 3.57
C HIS A 82 -16.84 6.04 4.03
N PHE A 83 -16.05 4.98 3.98
CA PHE A 83 -14.65 5.03 4.34
C PHE A 83 -13.87 5.74 3.22
N GLU A 84 -13.16 6.79 3.59
CA GLU A 84 -12.26 7.53 2.70
C GLU A 84 -10.94 7.82 3.42
N TYR A 85 -9.85 7.63 2.71
CA TYR A 85 -8.51 7.89 3.22
C TYR A 85 -7.65 8.58 2.14
N PRO A 86 -7.69 9.92 2.07
CA PRO A 86 -7.08 10.71 0.99
C PRO A 86 -5.56 10.81 1.08
N SER A 87 -4.95 10.37 2.20
CA SER A 87 -3.50 10.42 2.35
C SER A 87 -2.78 9.29 1.59
N LEU A 88 -3.50 8.24 1.16
CA LEU A 88 -2.93 7.20 0.31
C LEU A 88 -2.79 7.70 -1.13
N ARG A 89 -1.62 8.23 -1.47
CA ARG A 89 -1.36 8.85 -2.77
C ARG A 89 -0.90 7.89 -3.87
N LEU A 90 -0.39 6.71 -3.50
CA LEU A 90 0.17 5.76 -4.46
C LEU A 90 -0.17 4.31 -4.10
N VAL A 91 -0.83 3.62 -5.02
CA VAL A 91 -1.01 2.17 -4.97
C VAL A 91 -0.21 1.53 -6.09
N LEU A 92 0.66 0.59 -5.73
CA LEU A 92 1.42 -0.22 -6.68
C LEU A 92 0.85 -1.64 -6.66
N HIS A 93 0.45 -2.13 -7.84
CA HIS A 93 0.02 -3.51 -8.04
C HIS A 93 1.01 -4.28 -8.87
N SER A 94 1.29 -5.51 -8.44
CA SER A 94 2.26 -6.40 -9.05
C SER A 94 1.96 -7.85 -8.67
N GLY A 95 2.56 -8.80 -9.39
CA GLY A 95 2.50 -10.23 -9.07
C GLY A 95 1.28 -11.01 -9.59
N ASP A 96 0.21 -10.34 -10.04
CA ASP A 96 -0.97 -11.00 -10.61
C ASP A 96 -1.76 -10.05 -11.56
N TRP A 97 -2.80 -10.58 -12.19
CA TRP A 97 -3.76 -9.84 -13.00
C TRP A 97 -4.49 -8.79 -12.16
N ILE A 98 -4.61 -7.58 -12.71
CA ILE A 98 -5.36 -6.47 -12.11
C ILE A 98 -6.79 -6.47 -12.67
N PRO A 99 -7.82 -6.69 -11.83
CA PRO A 99 -9.20 -6.59 -12.29
C PRO A 99 -9.56 -5.21 -12.81
N LEU A 100 -10.27 -5.15 -13.94
CA LEU A 100 -10.67 -3.87 -14.55
C LEU A 100 -11.55 -3.00 -13.63
N SER A 101 -12.28 -3.63 -12.70
CA SER A 101 -13.09 -2.93 -11.69
C SER A 101 -12.28 -2.42 -10.51
N LEU A 102 -11.08 -2.95 -10.26
CA LEU A 102 -10.31 -2.67 -9.05
C LEU A 102 -9.85 -1.20 -8.95
N PRO A 103 -9.30 -0.55 -10.00
CA PRO A 103 -8.92 0.85 -9.93
C PRO A 103 -10.06 1.78 -9.53
N GLU A 104 -11.26 1.56 -10.07
CA GLU A 104 -12.44 2.35 -9.74
C GLU A 104 -12.96 2.05 -8.32
N LYS A 105 -12.75 0.83 -7.81
CA LYS A 105 -13.05 0.50 -6.40
C LYS A 105 -12.06 1.20 -5.46
N ILE A 106 -10.76 1.21 -5.79
CA ILE A 106 -9.72 1.90 -5.03
C ILE A 106 -10.03 3.39 -4.92
N LYS A 107 -10.28 4.07 -6.04
CA LYS A 107 -10.54 5.53 -6.07
C LYS A 107 -11.73 5.98 -5.22
N ARG A 108 -12.72 5.11 -4.97
CA ARG A 108 -13.86 5.44 -4.10
C ARG A 108 -13.45 5.58 -2.63
N HIS A 109 -12.42 4.86 -2.22
CA HIS A 109 -11.94 4.81 -0.83
C HIS A 109 -10.63 5.58 -0.64
N PHE A 110 -9.86 5.76 -1.71
CA PHE A 110 -8.55 6.41 -1.73
C PHE A 110 -8.51 7.39 -2.91
N PRO A 111 -9.16 8.57 -2.77
CA PRO A 111 -9.28 9.56 -3.84
C PRO A 111 -7.99 10.33 -4.11
#